data_AF-A0A8S9W7J1-F1
#
_entry.id   AF-A0A8S9W7J1-F1
#
_cell.length_a   1.000
_cell.length_b   1.000
_cell.length_c   1.000
_cell.angle_alpha   90.00
_cell.angle_beta   90.00
_cell.angle_gamma   90.00
#
_symmetry.space_group_name_H-M   'P 1'
#
loop_
_entity.id
_entity.type
_entity.pdbx_description
1 polymer ?
#
loop_
_entity_poly.entity_id
_entity_poly.type
_entity_poly.pdbx_seq_one_letter_code
_entity_poly.pdbx_strand_id
1 'polypeptide(L)'
;RYHTQTAGCSLTAQQPENNIIRSTLQALAAVLGGTQSLHTNSYDEAYATPTEKAVRVALRTQQIIAHESGVVNTVDPFAGSYFIEWLTDEIEEQAMKYMERIQSMGEGEYPMLTGVIKGIETGFFHKEISDAAYRYQREVESDARIVVGINKFKMEEEKFSKTLRVDEAVQRAQIERLKKLRKKRDGKKVQDALEKLEKASEGNENLMYPVVKCAGAQATVEEICDVMRSVFGEYKEKTIF
;
A
#
# COMPACT_ATOMS: atom_id res chain seq x y z
N ARG A 1 -7.00 -15.15 3.87
CA ARG A 1 -6.04 -14.99 2.75
C ARG A 1 -5.59 -13.54 2.74
N TYR A 2 -4.29 -13.27 2.75
CA TYR A 2 -3.78 -11.90 2.78
C TYR A 2 -2.44 -11.76 2.01
N HIS A 3 -2.15 -10.53 1.61
CA HIS A 3 -0.85 -10.12 1.10
C HIS A 3 -0.11 -9.38 2.21
N THR A 4 1.21 -9.53 2.27
CA THR A 4 2.06 -8.77 3.19
C THR A 4 3.11 -8.01 2.42
N GLN A 5 3.37 -6.77 2.84
CA GLN A 5 4.52 -6.00 2.42
C GLN A 5 5.35 -5.65 3.66
N THR A 6 6.67 -5.78 3.57
CA THR A 6 7.59 -5.29 4.62
C THR A 6 7.40 -3.79 4.83
N ALA A 7 7.68 -3.27 6.03
CA ALA A 7 7.35 -1.89 6.39
C ALA A 7 8.32 -0.88 5.75
N GLY A 8 7.89 -0.16 4.72
CA GLY A 8 8.71 0.87 4.06
C GLY A 8 9.12 2.00 5.01
N CYS A 9 8.21 2.40 5.90
CA CYS A 9 8.47 3.42 6.93
C CYS A 9 9.55 3.04 7.95
N SER A 10 9.93 1.76 8.04
CA SER A 10 11.01 1.29 8.93
C SER A 10 12.40 1.37 8.29
N LEU A 11 12.48 1.63 6.99
CA LEU A 11 13.71 1.65 6.22
C LEU A 11 14.32 3.06 6.22
N THR A 12 15.65 3.11 6.33
CA THR A 12 16.39 4.37 6.53
C THR A 12 17.20 4.74 5.30
N ALA A 13 17.36 6.04 5.05
CA ALA A 13 18.25 6.53 4.01
C ALA A 13 19.72 6.30 4.43
N GLN A 14 20.05 6.63 5.68
CA GLN A 14 21.36 6.39 6.28
C GLN A 14 21.59 4.89 6.46
N GLN A 15 22.82 4.43 6.23
CA GLN A 15 23.22 3.02 6.30
C GLN A 15 22.20 2.09 5.61
N PRO A 16 21.90 2.29 4.31
CA PRO A 16 20.79 1.60 3.65
C PRO A 16 20.97 0.08 3.61
N GLU A 17 22.19 -0.45 3.70
CA GLU A 17 22.44 -1.89 3.81
C GLU A 17 21.80 -2.51 5.07
N ASN A 18 21.60 -1.74 6.15
CA ASN A 18 20.86 -2.21 7.33
C ASN A 18 19.41 -2.57 6.96
N ASN A 19 18.85 -1.96 5.91
CA ASN A 19 17.50 -2.28 5.42
C ASN A 19 17.40 -3.71 4.89
N ILE A 20 18.50 -4.31 4.42
CA ILE A 20 18.51 -5.73 4.02
C ILE A 20 18.15 -6.61 5.22
N ILE A 21 18.74 -6.32 6.38
CA ILE A 21 18.52 -7.06 7.62
C ILE A 21 17.09 -6.80 8.13
N ARG A 22 16.64 -5.54 8.14
CA ARG A 22 15.28 -5.16 8.53
C ARG A 22 14.23 -5.88 7.68
N SER A 23 14.35 -5.82 6.36
CA SER A 23 13.44 -6.50 5.43
C SER A 23 13.51 -8.02 5.57
N THR A 24 14.67 -8.61 5.87
CA THR A 24 14.80 -10.06 6.10
C THR A 24 14.02 -10.51 7.33
N LEU A 25 14.14 -9.79 8.45
CA LEU A 25 13.39 -10.10 9.67
C LEU A 25 11.88 -9.94 9.47
N GLN A 26 11.46 -8.88 8.79
CA GLN A 26 10.05 -8.62 8.49
C GLN A 26 9.46 -9.65 7.52
N ALA A 27 10.21 -10.04 6.50
CA ALA A 27 9.83 -11.10 5.56
C ALA A 27 9.66 -12.44 6.28
N LEU A 28 10.60 -12.77 7.17
CA LEU A 28 10.52 -13.98 7.97
C LEU A 28 9.28 -13.98 8.87
N ALA A 29 8.98 -12.87 9.54
CA ALA A 29 7.76 -12.72 10.32
C ALA A 29 6.49 -12.91 9.47
N ALA A 30 6.46 -12.37 8.25
CA ALA A 30 5.34 -12.54 7.33
C ALA A 30 5.15 -14.01 6.89
N VAL A 31 6.25 -14.73 6.63
CA VAL A 31 6.22 -16.16 6.30
C VAL A 31 5.73 -16.99 7.48
N LEU A 32 6.24 -16.72 8.68
CA LEU A 32 5.83 -17.42 9.91
C LEU A 32 4.37 -17.14 10.26
N GLY A 33 3.85 -15.95 9.95
CA GLY A 33 2.43 -15.61 10.07
C GLY A 33 1.53 -16.23 9.00
N GLY A 34 2.08 -17.01 8.05
CA GLY A 34 1.28 -17.72 7.05
C GLY A 34 0.72 -16.85 5.92
N THR A 35 1.45 -15.83 5.47
CA THR A 35 1.04 -15.01 4.32
C THR A 35 0.95 -15.80 3.01
N GLN A 36 0.04 -15.44 2.10
CA GLN A 36 -0.10 -16.11 0.79
C GLN A 36 0.73 -15.45 -0.31
N SER A 37 1.12 -14.18 -0.13
CA SER A 37 1.99 -13.47 -1.06
C SER A 37 2.74 -12.39 -0.31
N LEU A 38 4.00 -12.18 -0.68
CA LEU A 38 4.92 -11.30 0.04
C LEU A 38 5.63 -10.33 -0.90
N HIS A 39 5.62 -9.05 -0.54
CA HIS A 39 6.51 -8.04 -1.09
C HIS A 39 7.60 -7.70 -0.09
N THR A 40 8.85 -7.79 -0.52
CA THR A 40 10.02 -7.37 0.23
C THR A 40 10.54 -6.07 -0.36
N ASN A 41 10.61 -5.03 0.46
CA ASN A 41 11.11 -3.73 0.03
C ASN A 41 12.61 -3.82 -0.21
N SER A 42 13.06 -2.98 -1.13
CA SER A 42 14.47 -2.90 -1.50
C SER A 42 15.25 -2.07 -0.48
N TYR A 43 16.56 -2.27 -0.39
CA TYR A 43 17.36 -1.57 0.61
C TYR A 43 17.48 -0.06 0.33
N ASP A 44 17.19 0.39 -0.90
CA ASP A 44 17.19 1.78 -1.37
C ASP A 44 15.80 2.46 -1.32
N GLU A 45 14.81 1.84 -0.66
CA GLU A 45 13.41 2.31 -0.53
C GLU A 45 13.30 3.78 -0.09
N ALA A 46 14.14 4.20 0.87
CA ALA A 46 14.10 5.55 1.43
C ALA A 46 14.62 6.64 0.46
N TYR A 47 15.17 6.26 -0.69
CA TYR A 47 15.75 7.19 -1.66
C TYR A 47 14.91 7.38 -2.92
N ALA A 48 14.50 6.27 -3.55
CA ALA A 48 13.85 6.30 -4.84
C ALA A 48 13.12 4.98 -5.10
N THR A 49 12.48 4.90 -6.26
CA THR A 49 12.09 3.60 -6.81
C THR A 49 13.33 2.72 -6.98
N PRO A 50 13.20 1.41 -6.73
CA PRO A 50 14.35 0.57 -6.48
C PRO A 50 15.16 0.30 -7.74
N THR A 51 16.48 0.21 -7.57
CA THR A 51 17.39 -0.21 -8.65
C THR A 51 17.29 -1.72 -8.91
N GLU A 52 17.69 -2.19 -10.09
CA GLU A 52 17.67 -3.63 -10.41
C GLU A 52 18.48 -4.46 -9.40
N LYS A 53 19.62 -3.92 -8.93
CA LYS A 53 20.43 -4.57 -7.90
C LYS A 53 19.65 -4.71 -6.59
N ALA A 54 18.96 -3.65 -6.16
CA ALA A 54 18.23 -3.64 -4.90
C ALA A 54 16.99 -4.55 -4.95
N VAL A 55 16.24 -4.53 -6.05
CA VAL A 55 15.14 -5.48 -6.31
C VAL A 55 15.64 -6.92 -6.29
N ARG A 56 16.81 -7.20 -6.89
CA ARG A 56 17.39 -8.54 -6.88
C ARG A 56 17.73 -9.01 -5.46
N VAL A 57 18.25 -8.13 -4.61
CA VAL A 57 18.49 -8.46 -3.19
C VAL A 57 17.17 -8.77 -2.48
N ALA A 58 16.14 -7.94 -2.65
CA ALA A 58 14.83 -8.20 -2.07
C ALA A 58 14.24 -9.56 -2.51
N LEU A 59 14.32 -9.88 -3.80
CA LEU A 59 13.91 -11.19 -4.31
C LEU A 59 14.73 -12.34 -3.70
N ARG A 60 16.06 -12.17 -3.57
CA ARG A 60 16.93 -13.18 -2.94
C ARG A 60 16.60 -13.38 -1.47
N THR A 61 16.20 -12.34 -0.73
CA THR A 61 15.72 -12.49 0.65
C THR A 61 14.56 -13.49 0.72
N GLN A 62 13.56 -13.37 -0.15
CA GLN A 62 12.45 -14.33 -0.17
C GLN A 62 12.92 -15.75 -0.55
N GLN A 63 13.81 -15.88 -1.54
CA GLN A 63 14.30 -17.18 -2.00
C GLN A 63 15.16 -17.89 -0.93
N ILE A 64 16.00 -17.15 -0.21
CA ILE A 64 16.79 -17.70 0.91
C ILE A 64 15.87 -18.18 2.03
N ILE A 65 14.85 -17.38 2.40
CA ILE A 65 13.87 -17.81 3.40
C ILE A 65 13.15 -19.07 2.92
N ALA A 66 12.68 -19.10 1.68
CA ALA A 66 11.92 -20.22 1.13
C ALA A 66 12.73 -21.51 0.96
N HIS A 67 14.01 -21.42 0.58
CA HIS A 67 14.80 -22.57 0.16
C HIS A 67 15.92 -22.97 1.12
N GLU A 68 16.40 -22.07 1.96
CA GLU A 68 17.59 -22.31 2.82
C GLU A 68 17.26 -22.29 4.31
N SER A 69 16.25 -21.53 4.75
CA SER A 69 15.97 -21.36 6.19
C SER A 69 15.26 -22.55 6.86
N GLY A 70 14.62 -23.42 6.08
CA GLY A 70 13.85 -24.57 6.58
C GLY A 70 12.48 -24.22 7.20
N VAL A 71 12.11 -22.95 7.32
CA VAL A 71 10.84 -22.53 7.98
C VAL A 71 9.58 -23.00 7.24
N VAL A 72 9.69 -23.34 5.97
CA VAL A 72 8.59 -23.87 5.16
C VAL A 72 8.29 -25.35 5.41
N ASN A 73 9.16 -26.05 6.17
CA ASN A 73 9.05 -27.50 6.39
C ASN A 73 8.00 -27.87 7.44
N THR A 74 7.43 -26.90 8.16
CA THR A 74 6.42 -27.13 9.20
C THR A 74 5.36 -26.05 9.11
N VAL A 75 4.10 -26.45 9.12
CA VAL A 75 2.97 -25.52 9.16
C VAL A 75 2.90 -24.91 10.56
N ASP A 76 2.82 -23.58 10.61
CA ASP A 76 2.71 -22.81 11.86
C ASP A 76 3.72 -23.26 12.94
N PRO A 77 5.03 -23.04 12.74
CA PRO A 77 6.05 -23.52 13.66
C PRO A 77 6.00 -22.87 15.05
N PHE A 78 5.16 -21.85 15.26
CA PHE A 78 4.94 -21.23 16.57
C PHE A 78 3.74 -21.79 17.32
N ALA A 79 2.95 -22.69 16.71
CA ALA A 79 1.83 -23.34 17.38
C ALA A 79 2.26 -23.97 18.72
N GLY A 80 1.60 -23.57 19.80
CA GLY A 80 1.90 -24.00 21.17
C GLY A 80 2.97 -23.20 21.89
N SER A 81 3.56 -22.17 21.26
CA SER A 81 4.46 -21.22 21.95
C SER A 81 3.67 -20.38 22.94
N TYR A 82 3.89 -20.56 24.24
CA TYR A 82 3.14 -19.85 25.29
C TYR A 82 3.08 -18.33 25.09
N PHE A 83 4.20 -17.72 24.66
CA PHE A 83 4.25 -16.28 24.45
C PHE A 83 3.50 -15.83 23.18
N ILE A 84 3.65 -16.57 22.07
CA ILE A 84 3.00 -16.20 20.80
C ILE A 84 1.50 -16.44 20.87
N GLU A 85 1.06 -17.54 21.49
CA GLU A 85 -0.36 -17.83 21.70
C GLU A 85 -1.01 -16.74 22.58
N TRP A 86 -0.40 -16.42 23.72
CA TRP A 86 -0.89 -15.32 24.58
C TRP A 86 -0.94 -13.98 23.86
N LEU A 87 0.10 -13.64 23.08
CA LEU A 87 0.13 -12.39 22.34
C LEU A 87 -0.92 -12.36 21.20
N THR A 88 -1.22 -13.53 20.63
CA THR A 88 -2.26 -13.69 19.61
C THR A 88 -3.63 -13.43 20.21
N ASP A 89 -3.93 -14.02 21.38
CA ASP A 89 -5.18 -13.78 22.13
C ASP A 89 -5.34 -12.30 22.49
N GLU A 90 -4.26 -11.66 22.98
CA GLU A 90 -4.28 -10.24 23.37
C GLU A 90 -4.56 -9.32 22.15
N ILE A 91 -3.96 -9.60 20.99
CA ILE A 91 -4.21 -8.84 19.76
C ILE A 91 -5.66 -9.04 19.29
N GLU A 92 -6.17 -10.27 19.35
CA GLU A 92 -7.56 -10.57 19.01
C GLU A 92 -8.52 -9.78 19.91
N GLU A 93 -8.35 -9.84 21.23
CA GLU A 93 -9.22 -9.16 22.18
C GLU A 93 -9.23 -7.64 21.95
N GLN A 94 -8.06 -7.02 21.76
CA GLN A 94 -7.96 -5.59 21.49
C GLN A 94 -8.57 -5.20 20.15
N ALA A 95 -8.35 -5.99 19.09
CA ALA A 95 -8.92 -5.74 17.77
C ALA A 95 -10.46 -5.85 17.79
N MET A 96 -11.00 -6.85 18.49
CA MET A 96 -12.44 -7.03 18.66
C MET A 96 -13.08 -5.84 19.37
N LYS A 97 -12.50 -5.37 20.49
CA LYS A 97 -12.96 -4.16 21.19
C LYS A 97 -12.91 -2.91 20.30
N TYR A 98 -11.88 -2.78 19.48
CA TYR A 98 -11.77 -1.65 18.56
C TYR A 98 -12.83 -1.71 17.45
N MET A 99 -13.12 -2.92 16.93
CA MET A 99 -14.22 -3.14 15.98
C MET A 99 -15.59 -2.82 16.59
N GLU A 100 -15.84 -3.19 17.85
CA GLU A 100 -17.06 -2.82 18.57
C GLU A 100 -17.20 -1.30 18.72
N ARG A 101 -16.09 -0.60 19.04
CA ARG A 101 -16.06 0.87 19.06
C ARG A 101 -16.45 1.45 17.70
N ILE A 102 -15.92 0.91 16.60
CA ILE A 102 -16.29 1.35 15.24
C ILE A 102 -17.77 1.11 14.98
N GLN A 103 -18.27 -0.09 15.28
CA GLN A 103 -19.66 -0.45 15.06
C GLN A 103 -20.63 0.43 15.86
N SER A 104 -20.30 0.79 17.10
CA SER A 104 -21.12 1.67 17.95
C SER A 104 -21.21 3.13 17.45
N MET A 105 -20.30 3.56 16.58
CA MET A 105 -20.42 4.85 15.91
C MET A 105 -21.47 4.83 14.81
N GLY A 106 -21.71 3.66 14.21
CA GLY A 106 -22.63 3.47 13.09
C GLY A 106 -24.06 3.19 13.49
N GLU A 107 -24.94 3.27 12.49
CA GLU A 107 -26.40 3.14 12.62
C GLU A 107 -26.97 2.29 11.47
N GLY A 108 -28.21 1.81 11.61
CA GLY A 108 -28.94 1.10 10.56
C GLY A 108 -28.61 -0.38 10.41
N GLU A 109 -28.92 -0.94 9.23
CA GLU A 109 -28.80 -2.38 8.92
C GLU A 109 -27.33 -2.86 8.86
N TYR A 110 -26.40 -1.96 8.52
CA TYR A 110 -24.96 -2.25 8.39
C TYR A 110 -24.11 -1.34 9.28
N PRO A 111 -24.19 -1.49 10.62
CA PRO A 111 -23.58 -0.56 11.57
C PRO A 111 -22.05 -0.50 11.46
N MET A 112 -21.39 -1.58 11.06
CA MET A 112 -19.94 -1.54 10.80
C MET A 112 -19.60 -0.64 9.61
N LEU A 113 -20.33 -0.76 8.50
CA LEU A 113 -20.10 0.05 7.30
C LEU A 113 -20.36 1.54 7.58
N THR A 114 -21.50 1.85 8.19
CA THR A 114 -21.86 3.23 8.52
C THR A 114 -20.95 3.82 9.61
N GLY A 115 -20.46 2.98 10.54
CA GLY A 115 -19.46 3.36 11.53
C GLY A 115 -18.11 3.72 10.91
N VAL A 116 -17.65 2.95 9.92
CA VAL A 116 -16.43 3.27 9.16
C VAL A 116 -16.61 4.58 8.37
N ILE A 117 -17.73 4.76 7.67
CA ILE A 117 -18.01 6.00 6.93
C ILE A 117 -17.99 7.21 7.86
N LYS A 118 -18.71 7.14 8.98
CA LYS A 118 -18.73 8.20 9.99
C LYS A 118 -17.33 8.44 10.58
N GLY A 119 -16.55 7.39 10.83
CA GLY A 119 -15.18 7.49 11.30
C GLY A 119 -14.27 8.22 10.31
N ILE A 120 -14.47 8.03 9.01
CA ILE A 120 -13.75 8.78 7.96
C ILE A 120 -14.20 10.25 7.97
N GLU A 121 -15.51 10.50 7.96
CA GLU A 121 -16.08 11.85 7.90
C GLU A 121 -15.73 12.72 9.11
N THR A 122 -15.62 12.10 10.29
CA THR A 122 -15.27 12.76 11.55
C THR A 122 -13.75 12.86 11.77
N GLY A 123 -12.94 12.29 10.87
CA GLY A 123 -11.47 12.27 11.00
C GLY A 123 -10.95 11.35 12.11
N PHE A 124 -11.79 10.48 12.66
CA PHE A 124 -11.44 9.58 13.76
C PHE A 124 -10.20 8.73 13.43
N PHE A 125 -10.17 8.07 12.27
CA PHE A 125 -9.04 7.23 11.87
C PHE A 125 -7.77 8.05 11.60
N HIS A 126 -7.91 9.21 10.94
CA HIS A 126 -6.78 10.10 10.68
C HIS A 126 -6.12 10.57 11.98
N LYS A 127 -6.93 10.94 12.98
CA LYS A 127 -6.44 11.34 14.29
C LYS A 127 -5.69 10.21 14.99
N GLU A 128 -6.27 9.02 15.09
CA GLU A 128 -5.64 7.87 15.78
C GLU A 128 -4.30 7.47 15.10
N ILE A 129 -4.25 7.48 13.77
CA ILE A 129 -3.03 7.20 13.00
C ILE A 129 -1.99 8.31 13.23
N SER A 130 -2.41 9.58 13.22
CA SER A 130 -1.53 10.74 13.46
C SER A 130 -0.96 10.72 14.89
N ASP A 131 -1.78 10.42 15.89
CA ASP A 131 -1.37 10.32 17.29
C ASP A 131 -0.34 9.18 17.48
N ALA A 132 -0.54 8.05 16.81
CA ALA A 132 0.41 6.94 16.81
C ALA A 132 1.74 7.32 16.12
N ALA A 133 1.67 7.99 14.97
CA ALA A 133 2.86 8.47 14.25
C ALA A 133 3.64 9.51 15.06
N TYR A 134 2.94 10.44 15.71
CA TYR A 134 3.55 11.45 16.57
C TYR A 134 4.24 10.82 17.79
N ARG A 135 3.59 9.84 18.43
CA ARG A 135 4.18 9.08 19.53
C ARG A 135 5.45 8.33 19.08
N TYR A 136 5.40 7.66 17.94
CA TYR A 136 6.57 6.99 17.38
C TYR A 136 7.72 7.98 17.15
N GLN A 137 7.44 9.12 16.52
CA GLN A 137 8.46 10.15 16.24
C GLN A 137 9.09 10.68 17.54
N ARG A 138 8.27 10.97 18.54
CA ARG A 138 8.71 11.35 19.89
C ARG A 138 9.61 10.31 20.54
N GLU A 139 9.28 9.03 20.42
CA GLU A 139 10.10 7.94 20.97
C GLU A 139 11.47 7.86 20.29
N VAL A 140 11.52 8.07 18.96
CA VAL A 140 12.77 8.08 18.20
C VAL A 140 13.64 9.28 18.56
N GLU A 141 13.05 10.47 18.68
CA GLU A 141 13.77 11.71 19.04
C GLU A 141 14.31 11.71 20.47
N SER A 142 13.57 11.10 21.39
CA SER A 142 13.97 10.99 22.81
C SER A 142 14.90 9.81 23.10
N ASP A 143 15.34 9.06 22.07
CA ASP A 143 16.09 7.81 22.21
C ASP A 143 15.38 6.70 23.03
N ALA A 144 14.08 6.84 23.29
CA ALA A 144 13.28 5.77 23.90
C ALA A 144 13.09 4.58 22.94
N ARG A 145 13.09 4.85 21.63
CA ARG A 145 13.11 3.85 20.57
C ARG A 145 14.35 4.03 19.71
N ILE A 146 15.22 3.03 19.74
CA ILE A 146 16.48 3.07 18.98
C ILE A 146 16.25 2.71 17.51
N VAL A 147 16.73 3.59 16.63
CA VAL A 147 16.81 3.35 15.19
C VAL A 147 18.27 3.42 14.76
N VAL A 148 18.86 2.25 14.51
CA VAL A 148 20.27 2.09 14.13
C VAL A 148 20.59 2.89 12.86
N GLY A 149 21.64 3.71 12.94
CA GLY A 149 22.07 4.62 11.87
C GLY A 149 21.35 5.97 11.85
N ILE A 150 20.30 6.15 12.64
CA ILE A 150 19.54 7.42 12.74
C ILE A 150 19.84 8.13 14.05
N ASN A 151 19.52 7.52 15.19
CA ASN A 151 19.67 8.15 16.51
C ASN A 151 20.79 7.51 17.35
N LYS A 152 21.09 6.22 17.14
CA LYS A 152 22.27 5.52 17.67
C LYS A 152 23.10 4.87 16.57
N PHE A 153 24.38 4.64 16.88
CA PHE A 153 25.35 4.03 15.95
C PHE A 153 25.47 4.81 14.63
N LYS A 154 25.45 6.14 14.73
CA LYS A 154 25.64 7.03 13.58
C LYS A 154 27.09 6.93 13.11
N MET A 155 27.28 7.07 11.81
CA MET A 155 28.59 7.06 11.16
C MET A 155 28.62 8.17 10.11
N GLU A 156 29.80 8.69 9.80
CA GLU A 156 29.99 9.52 8.62
C GLU A 156 29.90 8.65 7.37
N GLU A 157 29.04 9.02 6.42
CA GLU A 157 28.81 8.24 5.21
C GLU A 157 28.97 9.10 3.95
N GLU A 158 29.48 8.48 2.89
CA GLU A 158 29.37 9.07 1.56
C GLU A 158 27.91 9.11 1.12
N LYS A 159 27.53 10.15 0.38
CA LYS A 159 26.16 10.26 -0.15
C LYS A 159 25.86 9.10 -1.07
N PHE A 160 24.80 8.35 -0.77
CA PHE A 160 24.25 7.35 -1.66
C PHE A 160 23.90 7.99 -3.02
N SER A 161 24.55 7.54 -4.09
CA SER A 161 24.54 8.22 -5.39
C SER A 161 23.82 7.46 -6.52
N LYS A 162 23.36 6.24 -6.26
CA LYS A 162 22.77 5.35 -7.28
C LYS A 162 21.28 5.20 -7.10
N THR A 163 20.53 6.27 -7.40
CA THR A 163 19.06 6.24 -7.41
C THR A 163 18.54 6.05 -8.83
N LEU A 164 17.39 5.38 -8.96
CA LEU A 164 16.70 5.29 -10.25
C LEU A 164 16.11 6.66 -10.59
N ARG A 165 16.49 7.22 -11.75
CA ARG A 165 15.90 8.43 -12.30
C ARG A 165 15.11 8.09 -13.56
N VAL A 166 13.83 8.44 -13.57
CA VAL A 166 12.96 8.25 -14.74
C VAL A 166 13.28 9.36 -15.76
N ASP A 167 13.58 8.96 -16.99
CA ASP A 167 13.87 9.89 -18.10
C ASP A 167 12.57 10.55 -18.61
N GLU A 168 12.61 11.86 -18.85
CA GLU A 168 11.53 12.62 -19.48
C GLU A 168 11.15 12.08 -20.87
N ALA A 169 12.05 11.35 -21.54
CA ALA A 169 11.77 10.65 -22.79
C ALA A 169 10.59 9.68 -22.64
N VAL A 170 10.35 9.11 -21.45
CA VAL A 170 9.19 8.25 -21.17
C VAL A 170 7.89 9.05 -21.30
N GLN A 171 7.84 10.26 -20.75
CA GLN A 171 6.68 11.14 -20.88
C GLN A 171 6.44 11.51 -22.35
N ARG A 172 7.49 11.90 -23.08
CA ARG A 172 7.40 12.23 -24.51
C ARG A 172 6.89 11.04 -25.33
N ALA A 173 7.41 9.84 -25.08
CA ALA A 173 6.94 8.62 -25.74
C ALA A 173 5.47 8.33 -25.44
N GLN A 174 5.03 8.53 -24.19
CA GLN A 174 3.64 8.31 -23.78
C GLN A 174 2.67 9.28 -24.47
N ILE A 175 3.05 10.57 -24.58
CA ILE A 175 2.26 11.58 -25.30
C ILE A 175 2.10 11.18 -26.77
N GLU A 176 3.19 10.77 -27.42
CA GLU A 176 3.12 10.35 -28.83
C GLU A 176 2.29 9.06 -29.02
N ARG A 177 2.36 8.12 -28.08
CA ARG A 177 1.48 6.93 -28.06
C ARG A 177 0.01 7.32 -27.95
N LEU A 178 -0.32 8.27 -27.08
CA LEU A 178 -1.68 8.77 -26.89
C LEU A 178 -2.22 9.48 -28.14
N LYS A 179 -1.42 10.35 -28.77
CA LYS A 179 -1.79 11.01 -30.03
C LYS A 179 -2.06 10.00 -31.14
N LYS A 180 -1.20 8.98 -31.27
CA LYS A 180 -1.39 7.90 -32.26
C LYS A 180 -2.66 7.08 -31.97
N LEU A 181 -2.93 6.77 -30.70
CA LEU A 181 -4.14 6.07 -30.28
C LEU A 181 -5.40 6.86 -30.68
N ARG A 182 -5.48 8.14 -30.28
CA ARG A 182 -6.63 9.01 -30.58
C ARG A 182 -6.86 9.19 -32.07
N LYS A 183 -5.80 9.20 -32.90
CA LYS A 183 -5.91 9.28 -34.37
C LYS A 183 -6.38 7.98 -35.04
N LYS A 184 -6.05 6.81 -34.48
CA LYS A 184 -6.31 5.50 -35.11
C LYS A 184 -7.62 4.86 -34.64
N ARG A 185 -8.05 5.14 -33.41
CA ARG A 185 -9.23 4.51 -32.83
C ARG A 185 -10.50 4.96 -33.54
N ASP A 186 -11.53 4.13 -33.45
CA ASP A 186 -12.87 4.45 -33.92
C ASP A 186 -13.55 5.42 -32.92
N GLY A 187 -13.57 6.71 -33.27
CA GLY A 187 -14.11 7.75 -32.40
C GLY A 187 -15.57 7.55 -32.05
N LYS A 188 -16.38 7.00 -32.97
CA LYS A 188 -17.80 6.75 -32.72
C LYS A 188 -17.97 5.62 -31.70
N LYS A 189 -17.22 4.52 -31.84
CA LYS A 189 -17.26 3.43 -30.85
C LYS A 189 -16.84 3.87 -29.46
N VAL A 190 -15.85 4.76 -29.36
CA VAL A 190 -15.42 5.34 -28.08
C VAL A 190 -16.55 6.15 -27.47
N GLN A 191 -17.13 7.07 -28.24
CA GLN A 191 -18.23 7.90 -27.78
C GLN A 191 -19.43 7.06 -27.34
N ASP A 192 -19.87 6.11 -28.17
CA ASP A 192 -20.99 5.21 -27.87
C ASP A 192 -20.74 4.39 -26.59
N ALA A 193 -19.48 4.04 -26.29
CA ALA A 193 -19.11 3.32 -25.08
C ALA A 193 -19.12 4.23 -23.85
N LEU A 194 -18.60 5.46 -23.98
CA LEU A 194 -18.58 6.46 -22.91
C LEU A 194 -19.99 6.93 -22.54
N GLU A 195 -20.87 7.14 -23.50
CA GLU A 195 -22.29 7.50 -23.25
C GLU A 195 -23.04 6.40 -22.49
N LYS A 196 -22.69 5.13 -22.74
CA LYS A 196 -23.24 3.99 -21.97
C LYS A 196 -22.71 3.95 -20.55
N LEU A 197 -21.43 4.30 -20.35
CA LEU A 197 -20.84 4.41 -19.03
C LEU A 197 -21.53 5.53 -18.24
N GLU A 198 -21.75 6.69 -18.86
CA GLU A 198 -22.44 7.83 -18.23
C GLU A 198 -23.83 7.43 -17.73
N LYS A 199 -24.66 6.83 -18.61
CA LYS A 199 -26.00 6.36 -18.23
C LYS A 199 -25.97 5.30 -17.12
N ALA A 200 -24.99 4.40 -17.15
CA ALA A 200 -24.84 3.40 -16.10
C ALA A 200 -24.41 4.05 -14.77
N SER A 201 -23.60 5.09 -14.82
CA SER A 201 -23.16 5.88 -13.65
C SER A 201 -24.29 6.69 -13.01
N GLU A 202 -25.31 7.11 -13.77
CA GLU A 202 -26.51 7.76 -13.22
C GLU A 202 -27.44 6.78 -12.47
N GLY A 203 -27.28 5.47 -12.72
CA GLY A 203 -28.09 4.41 -12.13
C GLY A 203 -27.38 3.61 -11.03
N ASN A 204 -27.93 2.44 -10.73
CA ASN A 204 -27.37 1.46 -9.77
C ASN A 204 -26.79 0.22 -10.47
N GLU A 205 -26.40 0.36 -11.73
CA GLU A 205 -25.87 -0.76 -12.52
C GLU A 205 -24.41 -1.06 -12.17
N ASN A 206 -23.95 -2.28 -12.48
CA ASN A 206 -22.55 -2.64 -12.30
C ASN A 206 -21.67 -1.96 -13.36
N LEU A 207 -20.87 -0.98 -12.94
CA LEU A 207 -20.01 -0.18 -13.82
C LEU A 207 -18.83 -0.94 -14.43
N MET A 208 -18.49 -2.14 -13.95
CA MET A 208 -17.37 -2.91 -14.51
C MET A 208 -17.61 -3.25 -15.99
N TYR A 209 -18.84 -3.61 -16.36
CA TYR A 209 -19.17 -3.97 -17.74
C TYR A 209 -18.96 -2.80 -18.72
N PRO A 210 -19.55 -1.61 -18.51
CA PRO A 210 -19.30 -0.47 -19.38
C PRO A 210 -17.84 0.01 -19.35
N VAL A 211 -17.13 -0.08 -18.22
CA VAL A 211 -15.68 0.24 -18.16
C VAL A 211 -14.85 -0.69 -19.06
N VAL A 212 -15.11 -2.00 -19.06
CA VAL A 212 -14.45 -2.95 -19.98
C VAL A 212 -14.78 -2.62 -21.44
N LYS A 213 -16.02 -2.22 -21.73
CA LYS A 213 -16.40 -1.80 -23.09
C LYS A 213 -15.67 -0.53 -23.52
N CYS A 214 -15.50 0.45 -22.64
CA CYS A 214 -14.72 1.65 -22.91
C CYS A 214 -13.25 1.30 -23.20
N ALA A 215 -12.63 0.46 -22.36
CA ALA A 215 -11.26 0.00 -22.57
C ALA A 215 -11.12 -0.77 -23.90
N GLY A 216 -12.07 -1.65 -24.22
CA GLY A 216 -12.12 -2.37 -25.50
C GLY A 216 -12.33 -1.47 -26.71
N ALA A 217 -13.03 -0.34 -26.55
CA ALA A 217 -13.16 0.71 -27.56
C ALA A 217 -11.94 1.62 -27.66
N GLN A 218 -10.92 1.42 -26.82
CA GLN A 218 -9.71 2.26 -26.73
C GLN A 218 -9.98 3.67 -26.19
N ALA A 219 -10.96 3.81 -25.29
CA ALA A 219 -11.05 4.96 -24.41
C ALA A 219 -9.85 4.98 -23.45
N THR A 220 -9.40 6.18 -23.10
CA THR A 220 -8.29 6.41 -22.18
C THR A 220 -8.79 6.38 -20.73
N VAL A 221 -7.88 6.18 -19.78
CA VAL A 221 -8.22 6.24 -18.34
C VAL A 221 -8.83 7.59 -17.99
N GLU A 222 -8.24 8.68 -18.49
CA GLU A 222 -8.76 10.05 -18.30
C GLU A 222 -10.20 10.18 -18.79
N GLU A 223 -10.51 9.77 -20.03
CA GLU A 223 -11.87 9.87 -20.59
C GLU A 223 -12.91 9.05 -19.81
N ILE A 224 -12.53 7.86 -19.33
CA ILE A 224 -13.40 7.03 -18.50
C ILE A 224 -13.65 7.71 -17.15
N CYS A 225 -12.59 8.22 -16.51
CA CYS A 225 -12.69 8.93 -15.25
C CYS A 225 -13.46 10.25 -15.39
N ASP A 226 -13.34 10.98 -16.49
CA ASP A 226 -14.05 12.23 -16.75
C ASP A 226 -15.56 12.03 -16.82
N VAL A 227 -16.02 10.98 -17.48
CA VAL A 227 -17.44 10.60 -17.49
C VAL A 227 -17.93 10.28 -16.07
N MET A 228 -17.15 9.54 -15.29
CA MET A 228 -17.56 9.25 -13.91
C MET A 228 -17.53 10.51 -13.03
N ARG A 229 -16.60 11.44 -13.28
CA ARG A 229 -16.51 12.73 -12.58
C ARG A 229 -17.66 13.66 -12.91
N SER A 230 -18.19 13.67 -14.13
CA SER A 230 -19.36 14.51 -14.47
C SER A 230 -20.60 14.09 -13.69
N VAL A 231 -20.73 12.80 -13.35
CA VAL A 231 -21.86 12.25 -12.61
C VAL A 231 -21.64 12.30 -11.09
N PHE A 232 -20.48 11.85 -10.60
CA PHE A 232 -20.21 11.70 -9.16
C PHE A 232 -19.55 12.92 -8.51
N GLY A 233 -18.97 13.82 -9.30
CA GLY A 233 -18.11 14.89 -8.81
C GLY A 233 -16.73 14.40 -8.36
N GLU A 234 -16.03 15.25 -7.61
CA GLU A 234 -14.71 14.95 -7.05
C GLU A 234 -14.76 15.06 -5.52
N TYR A 235 -14.15 14.08 -4.85
CA TYR A 235 -13.97 14.15 -3.41
C TYR A 235 -12.95 15.23 -3.04
N LYS A 236 -13.28 16.03 -2.03
CA LYS A 236 -12.35 16.99 -1.41
C LYS A 236 -12.27 16.68 0.08
N GLU A 237 -11.07 16.37 0.53
CA GLU A 237 -10.80 16.15 1.94
C GLU A 237 -11.06 17.45 2.72
N LYS A 238 -11.80 17.32 3.84
CA LYS A 238 -11.93 18.42 4.80
C LYS A 238 -10.71 18.37 5.70
N THR A 239 -9.90 19.43 5.72
CA THR A 239 -8.76 19.51 6.64
C THR A 239 -9.29 19.54 8.08
N ILE A 240 -9.01 18.48 8.84
CA ILE A 240 -9.33 18.38 10.26
C ILE A 240 -8.02 18.64 11.01
N PHE A 241 -7.94 19.77 11.73
CA PHE A 241 -6.79 20.18 12.55
C PHE A 241 -6.85 19.55 13.94
#